data_AF-A0A356QT24-F1
#
_entry.id   AF-A0A356QT24-F1
#
_cell.length_a   1.000
_cell.length_b   1.000
_cell.length_c   1.000
_cell.angle_alpha   90.00
_cell.angle_beta   90.00
_cell.angle_gamma   90.00
#
_symmetry.space_group_name_H-M   'P 1'
#
loop_
_entity.id
_entity.type
_entity.pdbx_description
1 polymer ?
#
loop_
_entity_poly.entity_id
_entity_poly.type
_entity_poly.pdbx_seq_one_letter_code
_entity_poly.pdbx_strand_id
1 'polypeptide(L)'
;MTKSVASNESGRILRQSVEDATSLLKEVAEDIRVQHAAGEDGLSLCRLRTKAVDRSVREIWDAILEELPESDRLEVGKRVTVVAHGGYARGEMTPGSDVDLMLLHDKNAMPEGPVRSPSTGSPETVGSSDAFAGVASQLLRDLFDAGLEVGQSVRTVAEATQLAAEDATIFSSLLELRVLSGDAARCHKLVARLRAMAQRSRRKMARMLVAARREEAKKYGETVYLLQPNVKRSVGGIRDIQLAR
;
A
#
# COMPACT_ATOMS: atom_id res chain seq x y z
N MET A 1 34.12 -8.69 14.96
CA MET A 1 33.15 -9.80 14.82
C MET A 1 32.38 -9.56 13.54
N THR A 2 32.85 -10.16 12.46
CA THR A 2 32.33 -10.03 11.09
C THR A 2 31.11 -10.94 10.94
N LYS A 3 29.93 -10.34 10.77
CA LYS A 3 28.70 -11.10 10.44
C LYS A 3 28.82 -11.61 9.01
N SER A 4 28.58 -12.91 8.85
CA SER A 4 28.51 -13.62 7.57
C SER A 4 27.25 -13.17 6.83
N VAL A 5 27.45 -12.65 5.62
CA VAL A 5 26.37 -12.24 4.70
C VAL A 5 26.04 -13.45 3.83
N ALA A 6 24.80 -13.93 3.91
CA ALA A 6 24.32 -15.02 3.07
C ALA A 6 24.05 -14.48 1.66
N SER A 7 24.80 -14.98 0.67
CA SER A 7 24.63 -14.64 -0.74
C SER A 7 23.44 -15.41 -1.34
N ASN A 8 22.39 -14.70 -1.74
CA ASN A 8 21.31 -15.26 -2.56
C ASN A 8 21.63 -15.12 -4.06
N GLU A 9 21.02 -15.99 -4.89
CA GLU A 9 21.34 -16.31 -6.31
C GLU A 9 21.40 -15.14 -7.33
N SER A 10 21.27 -13.88 -6.91
CA SER A 10 21.38 -12.69 -7.77
C SER A 10 22.60 -11.80 -7.48
N GLY A 11 23.49 -12.20 -6.56
CA GLY A 11 24.73 -11.46 -6.26
C GLY A 11 24.52 -10.06 -5.66
N ARG A 12 23.28 -9.70 -5.30
CA ARG A 12 22.93 -8.46 -4.60
C ARG A 12 22.97 -8.70 -3.10
N ILE A 13 23.65 -7.80 -2.39
CA ILE A 13 23.61 -7.72 -0.93
C ILE A 13 22.26 -7.06 -0.59
N LEU A 14 21.36 -7.82 0.02
CA LEU A 14 20.09 -7.29 0.53
C LEU A 14 20.33 -6.57 1.86
N ARG A 15 19.48 -5.58 2.17
CA ARG A 15 19.48 -4.98 3.51
C ARG A 15 19.05 -6.01 4.54
N GLN A 16 19.59 -5.93 5.76
CA GLN A 16 19.17 -6.81 6.85
C GLN A 16 17.66 -6.74 7.11
N SER A 17 17.05 -5.55 7.01
CA SER A 17 15.61 -5.36 7.16
C SER A 17 14.78 -6.14 6.14
N VAL A 18 15.31 -6.36 4.92
CA VAL A 18 14.66 -7.17 3.87
C VAL A 18 14.74 -8.66 4.21
N GLU A 19 15.89 -9.13 4.69
CA GLU A 19 16.07 -10.52 5.13
C GLU A 19 15.21 -10.85 6.36
N ASP A 20 15.16 -9.94 7.33
CA ASP A 20 14.35 -10.05 8.54
C ASP A 20 12.85 -10.06 8.17
N ALA A 21 12.43 -9.17 7.27
CA ALA A 21 11.07 -9.16 6.74
C ALA A 21 10.72 -10.47 6.02
N THR A 22 11.61 -10.96 5.15
CA THR A 22 11.43 -12.24 4.44
C THR A 22 11.21 -13.40 5.42
N SER A 23 12.04 -13.45 6.46
CA SER A 23 11.98 -14.51 7.47
C SER A 23 10.69 -14.43 8.28
N LEU A 24 10.33 -13.24 8.77
CA LEU A 24 9.08 -12.99 9.50
C LEU A 24 7.85 -13.36 8.67
N LEU A 25 7.81 -12.95 7.40
CA LEU A 25 6.65 -13.20 6.53
C LEU A 25 6.48 -14.69 6.23
N LYS A 26 7.58 -15.45 6.09
CA LYS A 26 7.54 -16.91 5.94
C LYS A 26 7.06 -17.61 7.20
N GLU A 27 7.59 -17.23 8.37
CA GLU A 27 7.17 -17.77 9.67
C GLU A 27 5.69 -17.55 9.91
N VAL A 28 5.21 -16.30 9.73
CA VAL A 28 3.80 -15.96 9.92
C VAL A 28 2.90 -16.63 8.88
N ALA A 29 3.35 -16.80 7.64
CA ALA A 29 2.58 -17.54 6.64
C ALA A 29 2.38 -19.00 7.04
N GLU A 30 3.40 -19.64 7.61
CA GLU A 30 3.32 -21.02 8.08
C GLU A 30 2.43 -21.13 9.33
N ASP A 31 2.55 -20.20 10.28
CA ASP A 31 1.68 -20.15 11.46
C ASP A 31 0.20 -19.97 11.07
N ILE A 32 -0.09 -19.05 10.14
CA ILE A 32 -1.43 -18.87 9.58
C ILE A 32 -1.94 -20.16 8.93
N ARG A 33 -1.10 -20.90 8.21
CA ARG A 33 -1.47 -22.15 7.56
C ARG A 33 -1.88 -23.20 8.59
N VAL A 34 -1.11 -23.34 9.67
CA VAL A 34 -1.37 -24.29 10.76
C VAL A 34 -2.66 -23.92 11.50
N GLN A 35 -2.82 -22.65 11.90
CA GLN A 35 -4.01 -22.16 12.60
C GLN A 35 -5.28 -22.26 11.73
N HIS A 36 -5.18 -21.92 10.44
CA HIS A 36 -6.30 -22.08 9.51
C HIS A 36 -6.74 -23.54 9.39
N ALA A 37 -5.78 -24.49 9.31
CA ALA A 37 -6.10 -25.92 9.28
C ALA A 37 -6.74 -26.42 10.59
N ALA A 38 -6.47 -25.75 11.71
CA ALA A 38 -7.10 -26.02 13.00
C ALA A 38 -8.52 -25.40 13.14
N GLY A 39 -8.97 -24.61 12.15
CA GLY A 39 -10.30 -24.00 12.15
C GLY A 39 -10.38 -22.64 12.86
N GLU A 40 -9.25 -21.96 13.06
CA GLU A 40 -9.20 -20.62 13.66
C GLU A 40 -9.94 -19.56 12.82
N ASP A 41 -10.36 -18.47 13.48
CA ASP A 41 -11.10 -17.39 12.85
C ASP A 41 -10.30 -16.68 11.75
N GLY A 42 -10.86 -16.65 10.53
CA GLY A 42 -10.18 -16.09 9.36
C GLY A 42 -9.85 -14.59 9.48
N LEU A 43 -10.68 -13.79 10.17
CA LEU A 43 -10.37 -12.38 10.38
C LEU A 43 -9.19 -12.19 11.33
N SER A 44 -9.07 -13.03 12.34
CA SER A 44 -7.93 -13.05 13.25
C SER A 44 -6.63 -13.41 12.53
N LEU A 45 -6.67 -14.37 11.60
CA LEU A 45 -5.54 -14.71 10.73
C LEU A 45 -5.18 -13.58 9.75
N CYS A 46 -6.18 -12.89 9.19
CA CYS A 46 -5.95 -11.71 8.35
C CYS A 46 -5.23 -10.59 9.12
N ARG A 47 -5.61 -10.38 10.39
CA ARG A 47 -4.94 -9.40 11.26
C ARG A 47 -3.52 -9.82 11.61
N LEU A 48 -3.29 -11.12 11.82
CA LEU A 48 -1.94 -11.66 12.05
C LEU A 48 -1.03 -11.37 10.86
N ARG A 49 -1.49 -11.68 9.64
CA ARG A 49 -0.78 -11.31 8.40
C ARG A 49 -0.54 -9.81 8.30
N THR A 50 -1.59 -9.02 8.52
CA THR A 50 -1.52 -7.56 8.46
C THR A 50 -0.43 -7.03 9.38
N LYS A 51 -0.35 -7.51 10.63
CA LYS A 51 0.65 -7.09 11.62
C LYS A 51 2.08 -7.41 11.17
N ALA A 52 2.29 -8.57 10.54
CA ALA A 52 3.59 -8.94 10.00
C ALA A 52 4.00 -8.00 8.86
N VAL A 53 3.11 -7.74 7.90
CA VAL A 53 3.36 -6.81 6.79
C VAL A 53 3.59 -5.38 7.31
N ASP A 54 2.78 -4.93 8.26
CA ASP A 54 2.94 -3.65 8.95
C ASP A 54 4.35 -3.48 9.53
N ARG A 55 4.85 -4.51 10.21
CA ARG A 55 6.17 -4.53 10.80
C ARG A 55 7.25 -4.48 9.72
N SER A 56 7.16 -5.34 8.71
CA SER A 56 8.09 -5.36 7.58
C SER A 56 8.17 -4.01 6.86
N VAL A 57 7.02 -3.39 6.57
CA VAL A 57 6.97 -2.08 5.88
C VAL A 57 7.64 -0.99 6.72
N ARG A 58 7.38 -0.95 8.04
CA ARG A 58 8.00 0.04 8.93
C ARG A 58 9.50 -0.17 9.05
N GLU A 59 9.94 -1.39 9.33
CA GLU A 59 11.36 -1.70 9.52
C GLU A 59 12.18 -1.46 8.23
N ILE A 60 11.64 -1.80 7.06
CA ILE A 60 12.27 -1.49 5.77
C ILE A 60 12.31 0.02 5.54
N TRP A 61 11.20 0.72 5.77
CA TRP A 61 11.14 2.17 5.60
C TRP A 61 12.16 2.90 6.49
N ASP A 62 12.21 2.53 7.77
CA ASP A 62 13.13 3.14 8.74
C ASP A 62 14.59 2.85 8.35
N ALA A 63 14.91 1.62 7.92
CA ALA A 63 16.24 1.26 7.43
C ALA A 63 16.66 2.08 6.18
N ILE A 64 15.74 2.32 5.24
CA ILE A 64 16.01 3.17 4.07
C ILE A 64 16.32 4.61 4.52
N LEU A 65 15.57 5.13 5.49
CA LEU A 65 15.80 6.48 6.02
C LEU A 65 17.13 6.61 6.75
N GLU A 66 17.57 5.57 7.47
CA GLU A 66 18.84 5.55 8.20
C GLU A 66 20.08 5.62 7.29
N GLU A 67 19.97 5.14 6.04
CA GLU A 67 21.04 5.22 5.03
C GLU A 67 21.19 6.62 4.42
N LEU A 68 20.20 7.50 4.59
CA LEU A 68 20.24 8.85 4.04
C LEU A 68 21.09 9.79 4.90
N PRO A 69 21.69 10.83 4.30
CA PRO A 69 22.22 11.96 5.05
C PRO A 69 21.16 12.53 6.01
N GLU A 70 21.60 13.01 7.18
CA GLU A 70 20.68 13.49 8.23
C GLU A 70 19.71 14.57 7.74
N SER A 71 20.17 15.48 6.88
CA SER A 71 19.35 16.50 6.24
C SER A 71 18.21 15.90 5.43
N ASP A 72 18.50 14.89 4.62
CA ASP A 72 17.54 14.27 3.70
C ASP A 72 16.56 13.40 4.46
N ARG A 73 17.04 12.63 5.44
CA ARG A 73 16.20 11.87 6.38
C ARG A 73 15.18 12.77 7.08
N LEU A 74 15.61 13.93 7.58
CA LEU A 74 14.72 14.86 8.27
C LEU A 74 13.69 15.50 7.33
N GLU A 75 14.10 15.86 6.11
CA GLU A 75 13.19 16.40 5.11
C GLU A 75 12.17 15.35 4.65
N VAL A 76 12.60 14.13 4.34
CA VAL A 76 11.70 13.02 3.95
C VAL A 76 10.74 12.68 5.08
N GLY A 77 11.23 12.55 6.32
CA GLY A 77 10.39 12.25 7.50
C GLY A 77 9.31 13.31 7.77
N LYS A 78 9.60 14.59 7.46
CA LYS A 78 8.59 15.67 7.54
C LYS A 78 7.64 15.66 6.35
N ARG A 79 8.12 15.34 5.15
CA ARG A 79 7.40 15.55 3.89
C ARG A 79 6.65 14.34 3.37
N VAL A 80 6.87 13.16 3.93
CA VAL A 80 6.30 11.90 3.45
C VAL A 80 5.57 11.17 4.57
N THR A 81 4.40 10.62 4.24
CA THR A 81 3.64 9.72 5.10
C THR A 81 3.40 8.43 4.33
N VAL A 82 3.79 7.30 4.91
CA VAL A 82 3.50 5.96 4.37
C VAL A 82 2.10 5.56 4.84
N VAL A 83 1.19 5.38 3.89
CA VAL A 83 -0.23 5.11 4.17
C VAL A 83 -0.65 3.82 3.49
N ALA A 84 -1.16 2.86 4.26
CA ALA A 84 -1.89 1.72 3.73
C ALA A 84 -3.29 2.16 3.30
N HIS A 85 -3.81 1.55 2.22
CA HIS A 85 -5.21 1.75 1.80
C HIS A 85 -5.94 0.42 1.52
N GLY A 86 -7.26 0.48 1.36
CA GLY A 86 -8.06 -0.69 1.01
C GLY A 86 -8.04 -1.82 2.05
N GLY A 87 -8.03 -3.06 1.58
CA GLY A 87 -8.05 -4.26 2.45
C GLY A 87 -6.87 -4.35 3.41
N TYR A 88 -5.71 -3.83 3.02
CA TYR A 88 -4.55 -3.73 3.91
C TYR A 88 -4.79 -2.73 5.05
N ALA A 89 -5.38 -1.56 4.76
CA ALA A 89 -5.74 -0.60 5.79
C ALA A 89 -6.77 -1.17 6.79
N ARG A 90 -7.73 -1.96 6.31
CA ARG A 90 -8.74 -2.62 7.17
C ARG A 90 -8.21 -3.75 8.04
N GLY A 91 -7.01 -4.25 7.76
CA GLY A 91 -6.46 -5.42 8.42
C GLY A 91 -7.11 -6.74 8.00
N GLU A 92 -7.59 -6.79 6.75
CA GLU A 92 -8.28 -7.92 6.15
C GLU A 92 -7.41 -8.59 5.06
N MET A 93 -6.09 -8.58 5.24
CA MET A 93 -5.16 -9.20 4.29
C MET A 93 -5.27 -10.73 4.32
N THR A 94 -5.87 -11.31 3.28
CA THR A 94 -5.85 -12.77 3.07
C THR A 94 -4.49 -13.24 2.55
N PRO A 95 -4.16 -14.54 2.61
CA PRO A 95 -3.04 -15.10 1.87
C PRO A 95 -3.09 -14.69 0.38
N GLY A 96 -1.94 -14.33 -0.18
CA GLY A 96 -1.85 -13.83 -1.56
C GLY A 96 -2.43 -12.43 -1.80
N SER A 97 -2.79 -11.68 -0.76
CA SER A 97 -3.15 -10.25 -0.93
C SER A 97 -1.92 -9.39 -1.22
N ASP A 98 -2.07 -8.51 -2.20
CA ASP A 98 -1.16 -7.41 -2.49
C ASP A 98 -1.06 -6.44 -1.30
N VAL A 99 0.06 -5.72 -1.24
CA VAL A 99 0.35 -4.66 -0.27
C VAL A 99 0.09 -3.32 -0.94
N ASP A 100 -1.06 -2.75 -0.62
CA ASP A 100 -1.56 -1.49 -1.15
C ASP A 100 -1.01 -0.29 -0.35
N LEU A 101 -0.07 0.46 -0.92
CA LEU A 101 0.62 1.58 -0.29
C LEU A 101 0.48 2.88 -1.09
N MET A 102 0.35 3.99 -0.36
CA MET A 102 0.46 5.34 -0.87
C MET A 102 1.49 6.12 -0.07
N LEU A 103 2.53 6.62 -0.76
CA LEU A 103 3.44 7.61 -0.23
C LEU A 103 2.83 8.99 -0.44
N LEU A 104 2.20 9.50 0.62
CA LEU A 104 1.53 10.78 0.62
C LEU A 104 2.56 11.88 0.93
N HIS A 105 2.76 12.81 0.01
CA HIS A 105 3.76 13.87 0.14
C HIS A 105 3.21 15.28 -0.08
N ASP A 106 4.00 16.29 0.27
CA ASP A 106 3.68 17.68 -0.03
C ASP A 106 4.10 18.07 -1.46
N LYS A 107 3.37 19.03 -2.06
CA LYS A 107 3.56 19.45 -3.46
C LYS A 107 4.99 19.91 -3.76
N ASN A 108 5.68 20.47 -2.76
CA ASN A 108 7.04 20.98 -2.91
C ASN A 108 8.13 19.90 -2.70
N ALA A 109 7.75 18.62 -2.56
CA ALA A 109 8.69 17.52 -2.36
C ALA A 109 9.11 16.82 -3.67
N MET A 110 8.44 17.08 -4.80
CA MET A 110 8.76 16.50 -6.12
C MET A 110 8.55 17.50 -7.25
N PRO A 111 9.35 17.46 -8.33
CA PRO A 111 8.95 18.00 -9.62
C PRO A 111 7.78 17.18 -10.20
N GLU A 112 6.83 17.85 -10.83
CA GLU A 112 5.64 17.21 -11.42
C GLU A 112 6.05 16.32 -12.62
N GLY A 113 5.99 14.98 -12.48
CA GLY A 113 6.23 14.04 -13.57
C GLY A 113 6.21 12.56 -13.15
N PRO A 114 5.98 11.61 -14.09
CA PRO A 114 6.08 10.19 -13.79
C PRO A 114 7.53 9.83 -13.43
N VAL A 115 7.72 9.05 -12.37
CA VAL A 115 9.01 8.51 -11.93
C VAL A 115 9.62 7.70 -13.09
N ARG A 116 10.52 8.33 -13.86
CA ARG A 116 11.27 7.66 -14.92
C ARG A 116 12.38 6.83 -14.29
N SER A 117 12.51 5.59 -14.77
CA SER A 117 13.65 4.72 -14.48
C SER A 117 14.97 5.47 -14.75
N PRO A 118 15.98 5.40 -13.86
CA PRO A 118 17.18 6.22 -14.01
C PRO A 118 18.03 5.71 -15.19
N SER A 119 18.00 6.45 -16.30
CA SER A 119 19.03 6.32 -17.34
C SER A 119 20.29 7.04 -16.89
N THR A 120 21.39 6.30 -16.86
CA THR A 120 22.79 6.72 -16.76
C THR A 120 23.06 8.18 -17.14
N GLY A 121 23.39 9.00 -16.14
CA GLY A 121 23.83 10.39 -16.28
C GLY A 121 24.55 10.84 -15.01
N SER A 122 25.58 11.66 -15.19
CA SER A 122 26.65 12.10 -14.27
C SER A 122 26.21 12.58 -12.87
N PRO A 123 27.11 12.54 -11.85
CA PRO A 123 26.81 12.96 -10.49
C PRO A 123 26.98 14.49 -10.35
N GLU A 124 25.91 15.25 -10.59
CA GLU A 124 25.88 16.68 -10.29
C GLU A 124 24.70 16.97 -9.35
N THR A 125 25.03 17.32 -8.10
CA THR A 125 24.16 17.96 -7.09
C THR A 125 22.72 17.45 -7.02
N VAL A 126 22.55 16.28 -6.42
CA VAL A 126 21.25 15.66 -6.10
C VAL A 126 20.45 16.59 -5.18
N GLY A 127 19.42 17.25 -5.70
CA GLY A 127 18.54 18.09 -4.90
C GLY A 127 17.61 17.25 -4.02
N SER A 128 17.02 17.87 -2.98
CA SER A 128 16.07 17.23 -2.04
C SER A 128 14.90 16.48 -2.72
N SER A 129 14.56 16.84 -3.97
CA SER A 129 13.54 16.18 -4.79
C SER A 129 13.96 14.78 -5.27
N ASP A 130 15.24 14.58 -5.58
CA ASP A 130 15.76 13.30 -6.09
C ASP A 130 15.90 12.27 -4.97
N ALA A 131 16.18 12.72 -3.74
CA ALA A 131 16.24 11.85 -2.56
C ALA A 131 14.90 11.15 -2.32
N PHE A 132 13.77 11.85 -2.48
CA PHE A 132 12.45 11.25 -2.28
C PHE A 132 12.08 10.25 -3.39
N ALA A 133 12.35 10.55 -4.66
CA ALA A 133 12.17 9.61 -5.76
C ALA A 133 13.00 8.33 -5.56
N GLY A 134 14.24 8.51 -5.09
CA GLY A 134 15.14 7.41 -4.73
C GLY A 134 14.56 6.53 -3.63
N VAL A 135 14.11 7.13 -2.52
CA VAL A 135 13.53 6.45 -1.37
C VAL A 135 12.23 5.70 -1.73
N ALA A 136 11.34 6.33 -2.50
CA ALA A 136 10.10 5.69 -2.95
C ALA A 136 10.37 4.44 -3.78
N SER A 137 11.28 4.55 -4.75
CA SER A 137 11.69 3.45 -5.62
C SER A 137 12.43 2.36 -4.85
N GLN A 138 13.21 2.75 -3.84
CA GLN A 138 13.91 1.80 -2.98
C GLN A 138 12.96 1.01 -2.10
N LEU A 139 11.97 1.66 -1.49
CA LEU A 139 10.94 0.98 -0.71
C LEU A 139 10.20 -0.06 -1.55
N LEU A 140 9.83 0.29 -2.79
CA LEU A 140 9.16 -0.65 -3.69
C LEU A 140 10.04 -1.88 -3.98
N ARG A 141 11.33 -1.67 -4.28
CA ARG A 141 12.28 -2.77 -4.52
C ARG A 141 12.46 -3.65 -3.30
N ASP A 142 12.68 -3.06 -2.14
CA ASP A 142 12.96 -3.79 -0.90
C ASP A 142 11.78 -4.63 -0.44
N LEU A 143 10.56 -4.10 -0.57
CA LEU A 143 9.35 -4.88 -0.26
C LEU A 143 9.15 -6.03 -1.25
N PHE A 144 9.46 -5.82 -2.53
CA PHE A 144 9.42 -6.87 -3.54
C PHE A 144 10.48 -7.95 -3.27
N ASP A 145 11.71 -7.55 -2.95
CA ASP A 145 12.80 -8.46 -2.56
C ASP A 145 12.46 -9.23 -1.27
N ALA A 146 11.64 -8.65 -0.38
CA ALA A 146 11.10 -9.33 0.80
C ALA A 146 9.99 -10.36 0.49
N GLY A 147 9.59 -10.49 -0.78
CA GLY A 147 8.57 -11.43 -1.25
C GLY A 147 7.14 -10.89 -1.19
N LEU A 148 6.94 -9.57 -1.11
CA LEU A 148 5.63 -8.93 -1.16
C LEU A 148 5.28 -8.45 -2.57
N GLU A 149 4.06 -8.72 -3.02
CA GLU A 149 3.50 -8.04 -4.19
C GLU A 149 2.97 -6.67 -3.74
N VAL A 150 3.53 -5.59 -4.27
CA VAL A 150 3.24 -4.22 -3.78
C VAL A 150 2.61 -3.36 -4.87
N GLY A 151 1.41 -2.85 -4.58
CA GLY A 151 0.80 -1.76 -5.29
C GLY A 151 1.19 -0.43 -4.63
N GLN A 152 2.18 0.27 -5.17
CA GLN A 152 2.62 1.56 -4.63
C GLN A 152 2.13 2.73 -5.49
N SER A 153 1.61 3.77 -4.85
CA SER A 153 1.38 5.08 -5.47
C SER A 153 2.11 6.19 -4.72
N VAL A 154 2.55 7.21 -5.45
CA VAL A 154 3.16 8.42 -4.88
C VAL A 154 2.25 9.58 -5.25
N ARG A 155 1.69 10.27 -4.26
CA ARG A 155 0.64 11.27 -4.50
C ARG A 155 0.74 12.44 -3.54
N THR A 156 0.35 13.60 -4.01
CA THR A 156 -0.05 14.70 -3.12
C THR A 156 -1.50 14.52 -2.65
N VAL A 157 -1.87 15.23 -1.57
CA VAL A 157 -3.28 15.29 -1.12
C VAL A 157 -4.22 15.78 -2.23
N ALA A 158 -3.76 16.71 -3.07
CA ALA A 158 -4.56 17.27 -4.15
C ALA A 158 -4.80 16.23 -5.26
N GLU A 159 -3.75 15.55 -5.70
CA GLU A 159 -3.83 14.51 -6.73
C GLU A 159 -4.68 13.32 -6.29
N ALA A 160 -4.47 12.83 -5.06
CA ALA A 160 -5.27 11.73 -4.51
C ALA A 160 -6.76 12.09 -4.45
N THR A 161 -7.09 13.34 -4.08
CA THR A 161 -8.47 13.82 -4.08
C THR A 161 -9.04 13.93 -5.50
N GLN A 162 -8.26 14.42 -6.46
CA GLN A 162 -8.69 14.57 -7.85
C GLN A 162 -8.99 13.21 -8.49
N LEU A 163 -8.07 12.24 -8.37
CA LEU A 163 -8.27 10.90 -8.91
C LEU A 163 -9.46 10.18 -8.27
N ALA A 164 -9.63 10.35 -6.96
CA ALA A 164 -10.80 9.83 -6.26
C ALA A 164 -12.13 10.47 -6.73
N ALA A 165 -12.10 11.67 -7.32
CA ALA A 165 -13.30 12.30 -7.87
C ALA A 165 -13.74 11.69 -9.22
N GLU A 166 -12.86 10.93 -9.86
CA GLU A 166 -12.98 10.43 -11.23
C GLU A 166 -13.04 8.90 -11.30
N ASP A 167 -12.41 8.18 -10.35
CA ASP A 167 -12.35 6.72 -10.32
C ASP A 167 -12.96 6.12 -9.04
N ALA A 168 -13.93 5.21 -9.23
CA ALA A 168 -14.64 4.52 -8.15
C ALA A 168 -13.75 3.58 -7.32
N THR A 169 -12.78 2.92 -7.95
CA THR A 169 -11.84 1.99 -7.32
C THR A 169 -10.87 2.76 -6.43
N ILE A 170 -10.32 3.87 -6.94
CA ILE A 170 -9.46 4.75 -6.16
C ILE A 170 -10.25 5.35 -5.00
N PHE A 171 -11.45 5.89 -5.27
CA PHE A 171 -12.28 6.48 -4.23
C PHE A 171 -12.59 5.50 -3.11
N SER A 172 -13.12 4.32 -3.44
CA SER A 172 -13.46 3.31 -2.42
C SER A 172 -12.25 2.83 -1.63
N SER A 173 -11.08 2.69 -2.27
CA SER A 173 -9.84 2.35 -1.58
C SER A 173 -9.39 3.43 -0.60
N LEU A 174 -9.48 4.71 -1.00
CA LEU A 174 -9.07 5.86 -0.16
C LEU A 174 -10.09 6.23 0.93
N LEU A 175 -11.26 5.60 0.98
CA LEU A 175 -12.15 5.68 2.16
C LEU A 175 -11.56 4.95 3.36
N GLU A 176 -10.60 4.06 3.11
CA GLU A 176 -9.97 3.21 4.10
C GLU A 176 -8.48 3.52 4.12
N LEU A 177 -8.06 4.39 5.04
CA LEU A 177 -6.67 4.81 5.15
C LEU A 177 -6.13 4.49 6.54
N ARG A 178 -4.90 3.99 6.59
CA ARG A 178 -4.19 3.75 7.85
C ARG A 178 -2.74 4.17 7.72
N VAL A 179 -2.29 5.05 8.61
CA VAL A 179 -0.90 5.52 8.63
C VAL A 179 -0.01 4.40 9.16
N LEU A 180 1.08 4.11 8.44
CA LEU A 180 2.11 3.16 8.86
C LEU A 180 3.33 3.88 9.44
N SER A 181 3.80 4.94 8.77
CA SER A 181 4.94 5.76 9.21
C SER A 181 4.81 7.20 8.70
N GLY A 182 5.49 8.16 9.36
CA GLY A 182 5.45 9.59 9.06
C GLY A 182 4.31 10.37 9.72
N ASP A 183 4.12 11.62 9.31
CA ASP A 183 3.14 12.54 9.93
C ASP A 183 1.69 12.19 9.56
N ALA A 184 0.88 11.85 10.58
CA ALA A 184 -0.53 11.52 10.43
C ALA A 184 -1.40 12.73 10.02
N ALA A 185 -0.97 13.96 10.28
CA ALA A 185 -1.73 15.16 9.92
C ALA A 185 -1.99 15.25 8.41
N ARG A 186 -1.05 14.76 7.58
CA ARG A 186 -1.20 14.72 6.12
C ARG A 186 -2.31 13.75 5.69
N CYS A 187 -2.36 12.57 6.31
CA CYS A 187 -3.43 11.60 6.08
C CYS A 187 -4.79 12.16 6.54
N HIS A 188 -4.85 12.79 7.72
CA HIS A 188 -6.07 13.44 8.19
C HIS A 188 -6.58 14.54 7.24
N LYS A 189 -5.67 15.33 6.65
CA LYS A 189 -6.01 16.35 5.65
C LYS A 189 -6.61 15.72 4.38
N LEU A 190 -6.09 14.58 3.93
CA LEU A 190 -6.66 13.84 2.82
C LEU A 190 -8.06 13.31 3.14
N VAL A 191 -8.23 12.65 4.29
CA VAL A 191 -9.53 12.16 4.76
C VAL A 191 -10.57 13.29 4.83
N ALA A 192 -10.19 14.44 5.38
CA ALA A 192 -11.07 15.61 5.46
C ALA A 192 -11.48 16.13 4.07
N ARG A 193 -10.55 16.18 3.11
CA ARG A 193 -10.84 16.59 1.73
C ARG A 193 -11.72 15.60 0.99
N LEU A 194 -11.44 14.31 1.09
CA LEU A 194 -12.27 13.25 0.50
C LEU A 194 -13.68 13.29 1.06
N ARG A 195 -13.83 13.46 2.39
CA ARG A 195 -15.14 13.62 3.04
C ARG A 195 -15.89 14.85 2.51
N ALA A 196 -15.24 16.01 2.47
CA ALA A 196 -15.86 17.23 1.97
C ALA A 196 -16.28 17.12 0.49
N MET A 197 -15.42 16.53 -0.35
CA MET A 197 -15.70 16.25 -1.76
C MET A 197 -16.91 15.31 -1.89
N ALA A 198 -16.91 14.20 -1.13
CA ALA A 198 -17.98 13.21 -1.17
C ALA A 198 -19.32 13.79 -0.71
N GLN A 199 -19.32 14.65 0.31
CA GLN A 199 -20.52 15.33 0.79
C GLN A 199 -21.08 16.32 -0.25
N ARG A 200 -20.22 17.16 -0.85
CA ARG A 200 -20.61 18.12 -1.90
C ARG A 200 -21.19 17.43 -3.12
N SER A 201 -20.60 16.30 -3.51
CA SER A 201 -20.94 15.56 -4.72
C SER A 201 -21.64 14.23 -4.44
N ARG A 202 -22.39 14.11 -3.34
CA ARG A 202 -22.95 12.83 -2.81
C ARG A 202 -23.63 11.96 -3.86
N ARG A 203 -24.48 12.57 -4.71
CA ARG A 203 -25.22 11.85 -5.75
C ARG A 203 -24.29 11.35 -6.85
N LYS A 204 -23.30 12.15 -7.26
CA LYS A 204 -22.30 11.76 -8.26
C LYS A 204 -21.47 10.58 -7.74
N MET A 205 -20.95 10.69 -6.51
CA MET A 205 -20.11 9.65 -5.91
C MET A 205 -20.87 8.34 -5.70
N ALA A 206 -22.09 8.40 -5.18
CA ALA A 206 -22.94 7.21 -5.01
C ALA A 206 -23.21 6.52 -6.36
N ARG A 207 -23.58 7.28 -7.40
CA ARG A 207 -23.79 6.71 -8.75
C ARG A 207 -22.52 6.09 -9.32
N MET A 208 -21.37 6.74 -9.12
CA MET A 208 -20.07 6.26 -9.59
C MET A 208 -19.72 4.90 -8.94
N LEU A 209 -19.89 4.76 -7.63
CA LEU A 209 -19.67 3.50 -6.91
C LEU A 209 -20.64 2.40 -7.35
N VAL A 210 -21.94 2.71 -7.45
CA VAL A 210 -22.96 1.75 -7.90
C VAL A 210 -22.73 1.31 -9.34
N ALA A 211 -22.35 2.23 -10.23
CA ALA A 211 -22.05 1.90 -11.62
C ALA A 211 -20.84 0.97 -11.73
N ALA A 212 -19.76 1.26 -10.98
CA ALA A 212 -18.59 0.40 -10.95
C ALA A 212 -18.90 -1.01 -10.43
N ARG A 213 -19.76 -1.13 -9.41
CA ARG A 213 -20.22 -2.43 -8.89
C ARG A 213 -21.08 -3.20 -9.90
N ARG A 214 -22.01 -2.52 -10.59
CA ARG A 214 -22.81 -3.15 -11.64
C ARG A 214 -21.95 -3.66 -12.80
N GLU A 215 -20.94 -2.89 -13.20
CA GLU A 215 -20.04 -3.31 -14.26
C GLU A 215 -19.15 -4.49 -13.86
N GLU A 216 -18.76 -4.55 -12.58
CA GLU A 216 -18.06 -5.70 -12.03
C GLU A 216 -18.95 -6.95 -11.98
N ALA A 217 -20.22 -6.81 -11.56
CA ALA A 217 -21.17 -7.91 -11.51
C ALA A 217 -21.38 -8.58 -12.89
N LYS A 218 -21.43 -7.79 -13.97
CA LYS A 218 -21.52 -8.32 -15.35
C LYS A 218 -20.35 -9.25 -15.71
N LYS A 219 -19.15 -8.96 -15.20
CA LYS A 219 -17.93 -9.73 -15.51
C LYS A 219 -17.87 -11.05 -14.75
N TYR A 220 -18.39 -11.09 -13.53
CA TYR A 220 -18.36 -12.26 -12.65
C TYR A 220 -19.69 -13.03 -12.58
N GLY A 221 -20.60 -12.70 -13.52
CA GLY A 221 -21.93 -13.28 -13.67
C GLY A 221 -22.97 -12.69 -12.72
N GLU A 222 -24.12 -12.33 -13.26
CA GLU A 222 -25.21 -11.64 -12.54
C GLU A 222 -26.14 -12.60 -11.78
N THR A 223 -25.92 -13.91 -11.90
CA THR A 223 -26.84 -14.92 -11.40
C THR A 223 -26.31 -15.66 -10.18
N VAL A 224 -27.18 -15.85 -9.20
CA VAL A 224 -26.95 -16.71 -8.02
C VAL A 224 -26.83 -18.20 -8.38
N TYR A 225 -27.17 -18.58 -9.63
CA TYR A 225 -27.07 -19.95 -10.14
C TYR A 225 -25.69 -20.33 -10.69
N LEU A 226 -24.67 -19.49 -10.49
CA LEU A 226 -23.30 -19.88 -10.79
C LEU A 226 -22.90 -21.07 -9.90
N LEU A 227 -22.43 -22.15 -10.51
CA LEU A 227 -21.96 -23.33 -9.78
C LEU A 227 -20.74 -23.02 -8.89
N GLN A 228 -19.93 -22.03 -9.27
CA GLN A 228 -18.76 -21.57 -8.52
C GLN A 228 -18.71 -20.03 -8.51
N PRO A 229 -19.51 -19.37 -7.65
CA PRO A 229 -19.52 -17.91 -7.56
C PRO A 229 -18.21 -17.41 -6.92
N ASN A 230 -17.77 -16.22 -7.33
CA ASN A 230 -16.62 -15.59 -6.72
C ASN A 230 -17.01 -14.93 -5.40
N VAL A 231 -16.51 -15.45 -4.28
CA VAL A 231 -16.82 -14.97 -2.91
C VAL A 231 -16.55 -13.47 -2.72
N LYS A 232 -15.58 -12.90 -3.45
CA LYS A 232 -15.20 -11.48 -3.36
C LYS A 232 -16.01 -10.60 -4.31
N ARG A 233 -16.26 -11.07 -5.53
CA ARG A 233 -16.65 -10.22 -6.68
C ARG A 233 -18.07 -10.48 -7.22
N SER A 234 -18.61 -11.68 -7.02
CA SER A 234 -19.97 -12.00 -7.46
C SER A 234 -21.00 -11.26 -6.61
N VAL A 235 -22.23 -11.13 -7.15
CA VAL A 235 -23.35 -10.49 -6.47
C VAL A 235 -23.60 -11.17 -5.12
N GLY A 236 -23.76 -10.37 -4.06
CA GLY A 236 -23.91 -10.84 -2.68
C GLY A 236 -22.59 -11.21 -1.99
N GLY A 237 -21.45 -11.04 -2.68
CA GLY A 237 -20.12 -11.28 -2.13
C GLY A 237 -19.59 -10.15 -1.24
N ILE A 238 -18.33 -10.28 -0.82
CA ILE A 238 -17.67 -9.37 0.12
C ILE A 238 -17.68 -7.90 -0.38
N ARG A 239 -17.51 -7.67 -1.69
CA ARG A 239 -17.51 -6.30 -2.24
C ARG A 239 -18.86 -5.58 -2.15
N ASP A 240 -19.97 -6.32 -2.14
CA ASP A 240 -21.29 -5.72 -1.97
C ASP A 240 -21.50 -5.28 -0.52
N ILE A 241 -20.99 -6.05 0.44
CA ILE A 241 -20.96 -5.65 1.86
C ILE A 241 -20.10 -4.40 2.05
N GLN A 242 -18.92 -4.37 1.42
CA GLN A 242 -18.02 -3.21 1.46
C GLN A 242 -18.63 -1.96 0.82
N LEU A 243 -19.48 -2.10 -0.19
CA LEU A 243 -20.20 -0.98 -0.79
C LEU A 243 -21.24 -0.38 0.17
N ALA A 244 -21.89 -1.22 0.98
CA ALA A 244 -22.96 -0.82 1.88
C ALA A 244 -22.45 -0.15 3.17
N ARG A 245 -21.19 -0.41 3.54
CA ARG A 245 -20.51 0.15 4.72
C ARG A 245 -20.16 1.63 4.54
#